data_AF-A0AAV3QEU3-F1
#
_entry.id   AF-A0AAV3QEU3-F1
#
_cell.length_a   1.000
_cell.length_b   1.000
_cell.length_c   1.000
_cell.angle_alpha   90.00
_cell.angle_beta   90.00
_cell.angle_gamma   90.00
#
_symmetry.space_group_name_H-M   'P 1'
#
loop_
_entity.id
_entity.type
_entity.pdbx_description
1 polymer ?
#
loop_
_entity_poly.entity_id
_entity_poly.type
_entity_poly.pdbx_seq_one_letter_code
_entity_poly.pdbx_strand_id
1 'polypeptide(L)'
;MFCVFLRKRIMGICWISFFFIVFCCTTVLCARSEQEMRERFYGNFLNSSAPESGDGTIAKMFDRVLQKEFSENDQPEGSDANSFNSTVADQQAELETVAKVTHDKIKKNETQGTNGTRPFQLGDVFNLEKDEGSDESTTLIDKKDNVFVMSNKKSKYPVLQVDLRLISDLVVAIVSATIGGIIFSCLGQPVIVGYLLAGSLIGPGGLKFISEMVQVETVAQFGVVFLLFALGLEFSLPKLKVVGPVAVLGGLSQLVILMLLCGVTAWICGAKISEGVFVGCFLSMSSTAVVVKFLVEQNSNNAVHGQVTIGTLIFQDCAVGLLFALLPVLGGSSGIFQGIISMGKVLLMLSVYLATAAIITWSFVPRFLKLMIKLSSQTNELYQLAMVAFCLLSAWFSDKLGLSLELGSFVAGVMISTSEFAKHTLDQVEPIRNLFAALFLSSIGMLIHVQFLWSHVDILLASVILVVVVKTTVTASITKAFGYNAKTSVAVGLMLAQIGEFAFVLLSRATNVHLIEGKMYLLLLGTTALSLVTTPVLFKLIPAVMHLGLLMRWFPPENNSQNEEKLPMIEAYSRQV
;
A
#
# COMPACT_ATOMS: atom_id res chain seq x y z
N MET A 1 13.47 20.37 43.79
CA MET A 1 13.94 19.16 43.07
C MET A 1 13.13 18.86 41.80
N PHE A 2 11.81 19.04 41.80
CA PHE A 2 10.92 18.82 40.63
C PHE A 2 11.16 19.80 39.45
N CYS A 3 11.50 21.06 39.73
CA CYS A 3 11.73 22.09 38.69
C CYS A 3 13.07 21.92 37.94
N VAL A 4 14.10 21.36 38.59
CA VAL A 4 15.41 21.08 37.97
C VAL A 4 15.35 19.83 37.08
N PHE A 5 14.49 18.86 37.43
CA PHE A 5 14.25 17.65 36.62
C PHE A 5 13.49 17.97 35.33
N LEU A 6 12.52 18.90 35.39
CA LEU A 6 11.77 19.37 34.22
C LEU A 6 12.69 20.17 33.27
N ARG A 7 13.57 21.03 33.81
CA ARG A 7 14.52 21.82 33.01
C ARG A 7 15.55 20.96 32.26
N LYS A 8 16.05 19.86 32.87
CA LYS A 8 16.95 18.92 32.21
C LYS A 8 16.27 18.09 31.12
N ARG A 9 14.99 17.73 31.30
CA ARG A 9 14.19 16.98 30.30
C ARG A 9 13.83 17.85 29.09
N ILE A 10 13.49 19.12 29.31
CA ILE A 10 13.24 20.10 28.25
C ILE A 10 14.54 20.42 27.49
N MET A 11 15.69 20.54 28.18
CA MET A 11 16.99 20.71 27.52
C MET A 11 17.35 19.51 26.62
N GLY A 12 17.04 18.28 27.03
CA GLY A 12 17.26 17.09 26.22
C GLY A 12 16.42 17.06 24.95
N ILE A 13 15.14 17.44 25.05
CA ILE A 13 14.22 17.55 23.89
C ILE A 13 14.66 18.69 22.96
N CYS A 14 15.08 19.83 23.51
CA CYS A 14 15.65 20.94 22.72
C CYS A 14 16.95 20.54 22.02
N TRP A 15 17.82 19.76 22.66
CA TRP A 15 19.07 19.28 22.05
C TRP A 15 18.83 18.29 20.91
N ILE A 16 17.82 17.42 21.03
CA ILE A 16 17.44 16.48 19.98
C ILE A 16 16.79 17.23 18.80
N SER A 17 15.90 18.19 19.06
CA SER A 17 15.38 19.09 18.02
C SER A 17 16.48 19.91 17.36
N PHE A 18 17.47 20.38 18.12
CA PHE A 18 18.59 21.16 17.59
C PHE A 18 19.48 20.31 16.67
N PHE A 19 19.83 19.09 17.07
CA PHE A 19 20.60 18.18 16.22
C PHE A 19 19.83 17.78 14.96
N PHE A 20 18.52 17.60 15.07
CA PHE A 20 17.62 17.32 13.94
C PHE A 20 17.55 18.50 12.96
N ILE A 21 17.42 19.73 13.48
CA ILE A 21 17.41 20.96 12.67
C ILE A 21 18.75 21.15 11.97
N VAL A 22 19.88 20.94 12.67
CA VAL A 22 21.23 21.06 12.08
C VAL A 22 21.43 20.01 10.97
N PHE A 23 21.04 18.76 11.20
CA PHE A 23 21.17 17.70 10.19
C PHE A 23 20.27 17.95 8.97
N CYS A 24 19.02 18.38 9.17
CA CYS A 24 18.08 18.74 8.09
C CYS A 24 18.55 19.98 7.31
N CYS A 25 19.16 20.96 7.97
CA CYS A 25 19.73 22.13 7.30
C CYS A 25 20.94 21.75 6.42
N THR A 26 21.72 20.74 6.84
CA THR A 26 22.89 20.26 6.11
C THR A 26 22.51 19.49 4.83
N THR A 27 21.42 18.72 4.85
CA THR A 27 20.92 18.01 3.66
C THR A 27 20.25 18.95 2.66
N VAL A 28 19.55 20.00 3.12
CA VAL A 28 18.90 21.01 2.27
C VAL A 28 19.93 21.91 1.56
N LEU A 29 21.06 22.23 2.20
CA LEU A 29 22.14 22.99 1.56
C LEU A 29 22.79 22.23 0.40
N CYS A 30 22.79 20.89 0.43
CA CYS A 30 23.30 20.06 -0.66
C CYS A 30 22.32 20.02 -1.86
N ALA A 31 21.01 20.04 -1.61
CA ALA A 31 19.98 20.02 -2.67
C ALA A 31 19.86 21.36 -3.43
N ARG A 32 20.18 22.48 -2.79
CA ARG A 32 20.12 23.82 -3.41
C ARG A 32 21.13 24.00 -4.55
N SER A 33 22.25 23.24 -4.53
CA SER A 33 23.29 23.28 -5.57
C SER A 33 22.82 22.72 -6.93
N GLU A 34 21.84 21.84 -6.99
CA GLU A 34 21.34 21.28 -8.26
C GLU A 34 20.37 22.22 -8.98
N GLN A 35 19.67 23.08 -8.24
CA GLN A 35 18.68 23.99 -8.81
C GLN A 35 19.34 25.11 -9.64
N GLU A 36 20.53 25.58 -9.22
CA GLU A 36 21.36 26.53 -9.99
C GLU A 36 21.97 25.89 -11.25
N MET A 37 22.20 24.57 -11.26
CA MET A 37 22.69 23.86 -12.46
C MET A 37 21.58 23.70 -13.51
N ARG A 38 20.30 23.68 -13.08
CA ARG A 38 19.13 23.48 -13.93
C ARG A 38 18.73 24.73 -14.72
N GLU A 39 18.98 25.94 -14.20
CA GLU A 39 18.70 27.19 -14.92
C GLU A 39 19.69 27.47 -16.06
N ARG A 40 20.95 26.99 -15.94
CA ARG A 40 21.94 27.14 -17.02
C ARG A 40 21.70 26.23 -18.23
N PHE A 41 20.95 25.14 -18.07
CA PHE A 41 20.79 24.12 -19.13
C PHE A 41 19.48 24.23 -19.92
N TYR A 42 18.42 24.83 -19.37
CA TYR A 42 17.08 24.83 -19.97
C TYR A 42 16.62 26.18 -20.55
N GLY A 43 17.41 27.26 -20.45
CA GLY A 43 16.97 28.61 -20.82
C GLY A 43 16.83 28.92 -22.32
N ASN A 44 17.18 28.02 -23.24
CA ASN A 44 17.41 28.39 -24.65
C ASN A 44 16.51 27.74 -25.72
N PHE A 45 15.35 27.17 -25.38
CA PHE A 45 14.53 26.40 -26.35
C PHE A 45 13.10 26.88 -26.60
N LEU A 46 12.80 28.18 -26.42
CA LEU A 46 11.52 28.74 -26.88
C LEU A 46 11.73 30.06 -27.63
N ASN A 47 12.04 29.96 -28.91
CA ASN A 47 11.69 30.98 -29.92
C ASN A 47 11.87 30.41 -31.33
N SER A 48 10.76 30.07 -32.00
CA SER A 48 10.68 30.05 -33.46
C SER A 48 9.21 30.04 -33.88
N SER A 49 8.74 31.18 -34.37
CA SER A 49 7.52 31.34 -35.17
C SER A 49 7.76 30.84 -36.61
N ALA A 50 6.71 30.36 -37.29
CA ALA A 50 6.70 30.17 -38.75
C ALA A 50 5.28 30.32 -39.33
N PRO A 51 5.13 30.72 -40.61
CA PRO A 51 4.01 31.52 -41.13
C PRO A 51 3.09 30.81 -42.16
N GLU A 52 2.05 31.54 -42.60
CA GLU A 52 1.04 31.17 -43.61
C GLU A 52 1.56 31.06 -45.07
N SER A 53 0.78 30.32 -45.89
CA SER A 53 0.39 30.55 -47.31
C SER A 53 0.65 29.38 -48.28
N GLY A 54 -0.36 29.03 -49.10
CA GLY A 54 -0.23 28.13 -50.24
C GLY A 54 -1.50 27.35 -50.63
N ASP A 55 -2.32 27.93 -51.51
CA ASP A 55 -3.50 27.35 -52.16
C ASP A 55 -3.22 26.06 -52.97
N GLY A 56 -4.17 25.12 -52.98
CA GLY A 56 -4.30 24.17 -54.11
C GLY A 56 -4.63 22.70 -53.84
N THR A 57 -5.19 22.30 -52.70
CA THR A 57 -5.39 20.86 -52.42
C THR A 57 -6.73 20.30 -52.96
N ILE A 58 -6.64 19.12 -53.57
CA ILE A 58 -7.66 18.26 -54.21
C ILE A 58 -8.99 18.15 -53.43
N ALA A 59 -8.97 18.37 -52.11
CA ALA A 59 -10.15 18.40 -51.24
C ALA A 59 -11.24 19.40 -51.70
N LYS A 60 -10.86 20.61 -52.15
CA LYS A 60 -11.84 21.60 -52.65
C LYS A 60 -12.43 21.23 -54.02
N MET A 61 -11.77 20.37 -54.81
CA MET A 61 -12.35 19.84 -56.04
C MET A 61 -13.38 18.74 -55.73
N PHE A 62 -13.11 17.89 -54.74
CA PHE A 62 -14.06 16.87 -54.28
C PHE A 62 -15.32 17.48 -53.66
N ASP A 63 -15.17 18.51 -52.81
CA ASP A 63 -16.31 19.23 -52.23
C ASP A 63 -17.23 19.85 -53.29
N ARG A 64 -16.65 20.38 -54.38
CA ARG A 64 -17.42 21.01 -55.46
C ARG A 64 -18.18 19.99 -56.31
N VAL A 65 -17.66 18.77 -56.43
CA VAL A 65 -18.34 17.66 -57.13
C VAL A 65 -19.44 17.07 -56.25
N LEU A 66 -19.19 16.93 -54.94
CA LEU A 66 -20.17 16.43 -53.96
C LEU A 66 -21.35 17.39 -53.78
N GLN A 67 -21.11 18.71 -53.70
CA GLN A 67 -22.21 19.69 -53.63
C GLN A 67 -23.12 19.69 -54.86
N LYS A 68 -22.60 19.25 -56.02
CA LYS A 68 -23.34 19.21 -57.28
C LYS A 68 -24.19 17.95 -57.44
N GLU A 69 -23.83 16.85 -56.76
CA GLU A 69 -24.58 15.59 -56.74
C GLU A 69 -25.70 15.59 -55.69
N PHE A 70 -25.60 16.41 -54.63
CA PHE A 70 -26.52 16.38 -53.49
C PHE A 70 -27.34 17.67 -53.27
N SER A 71 -27.68 18.41 -54.33
CA SER A 71 -28.56 19.57 -54.22
C SER A 71 -29.94 19.30 -54.86
N GLU A 72 -30.91 18.88 -54.04
CA GLU A 72 -32.23 19.53 -53.83
C GLU A 72 -33.27 18.60 -53.20
N ASN A 73 -33.98 19.18 -52.23
CA ASN A 73 -35.35 18.89 -51.76
C ASN A 73 -35.64 17.57 -51.02
N ASP A 74 -35.78 17.67 -49.69
CA ASP A 74 -37.12 17.67 -49.08
C ASP A 74 -37.10 18.29 -47.66
N GLN A 75 -38.06 19.18 -47.42
CA GLN A 75 -38.40 19.75 -46.11
C GLN A 75 -39.35 18.80 -45.33
N PRO A 76 -39.55 19.00 -44.01
CA PRO A 76 -39.75 17.92 -43.05
C PRO A 76 -41.21 17.48 -42.91
N GLU A 77 -41.44 16.18 -42.79
CA GLU A 77 -42.68 15.64 -42.24
C GLU A 77 -42.37 14.70 -41.06
N GLY A 78 -43.11 14.87 -39.96
CA GLY A 78 -43.36 13.82 -38.97
C GLY A 78 -42.50 13.90 -37.71
N SER A 79 -43.11 14.39 -36.63
CA SER A 79 -42.58 14.31 -35.27
C SER A 79 -42.56 12.86 -34.76
N ASP A 80 -41.38 12.33 -34.46
CA ASP A 80 -41.23 11.19 -33.55
C ASP A 80 -40.24 11.57 -32.44
N ALA A 81 -40.74 11.65 -31.21
CA ALA A 81 -40.00 12.03 -30.01
C ALA A 81 -38.98 10.96 -29.53
N ASN A 82 -38.52 10.08 -30.41
CA ASN A 82 -37.53 9.04 -30.16
C ASN A 82 -36.52 8.88 -31.31
N SER A 83 -36.21 9.96 -32.03
CA SER A 83 -35.12 9.95 -32.99
C SER A 83 -33.77 10.11 -32.26
N PHE A 84 -32.79 9.32 -32.69
CA PHE A 84 -31.39 9.28 -32.21
C PHE A 84 -30.74 10.67 -32.01
N ASN A 85 -31.24 11.69 -32.71
CA ASN A 85 -30.78 13.07 -32.66
C ASN A 85 -31.04 13.78 -31.32
N SER A 86 -32.12 13.45 -30.58
CA SER A 86 -32.39 14.12 -29.30
C SER A 86 -31.42 13.68 -28.20
N THR A 87 -30.95 12.43 -28.24
CA THR A 87 -29.98 11.89 -27.27
C THR A 87 -28.56 12.45 -27.49
N VAL A 88 -28.21 12.79 -28.73
CA VAL A 88 -26.89 13.33 -29.11
C VAL A 88 -26.75 14.79 -28.69
N ALA A 89 -27.84 15.57 -28.76
CA ALA A 89 -27.85 16.98 -28.36
C ALA A 89 -27.67 17.20 -26.85
N ASP A 90 -28.22 16.32 -26.01
CA ASP A 90 -28.14 16.42 -24.55
C ASP A 90 -26.74 16.06 -23.98
N GLN A 91 -25.88 15.40 -24.75
CA GLN A 91 -24.57 14.90 -24.28
C GLN A 91 -23.34 15.61 -24.88
N GLN A 92 -23.51 16.75 -25.58
CA GLN A 92 -22.41 17.43 -26.28
C GLN A 92 -21.59 16.47 -27.18
N ALA A 93 -22.23 15.50 -27.82
CA ALA A 93 -21.57 14.57 -28.71
C ALA A 93 -21.48 15.16 -30.13
N GLU A 94 -20.28 15.15 -30.72
CA GLU A 94 -20.04 15.56 -32.10
C GLU A 94 -20.23 14.33 -33.02
N LEU A 95 -21.03 14.47 -34.07
CA LEU A 95 -21.28 13.38 -35.01
C LEU A 95 -20.08 13.26 -35.96
N GLU A 96 -19.30 12.19 -35.81
CA GLU A 96 -18.19 11.85 -36.73
C GLU A 96 -18.58 10.71 -37.68
N THR A 97 -18.30 10.90 -38.98
CA THR A 97 -18.51 9.88 -40.01
C THR A 97 -17.32 8.91 -40.01
N VAL A 98 -17.55 7.67 -39.60
CA VAL A 98 -16.54 6.59 -39.57
C VAL A 98 -16.73 5.59 -40.71
N ALA A 99 -15.63 5.21 -41.35
CA ALA A 99 -15.63 4.14 -42.36
C ALA A 99 -15.54 2.77 -41.68
N LYS A 100 -16.49 1.87 -41.97
CA LYS A 100 -16.43 0.47 -41.53
C LYS A 100 -15.79 -0.39 -42.62
N VAL A 101 -14.61 -0.93 -42.33
CA VAL A 101 -13.91 -1.84 -43.24
C VAL A 101 -14.07 -3.28 -42.74
N THR A 102 -14.59 -4.16 -43.60
CA THR A 102 -14.70 -5.60 -43.35
C THR A 102 -13.79 -6.31 -44.33
N HIS A 103 -12.79 -7.05 -43.85
CA HIS A 103 -11.84 -7.77 -44.71
C HIS A 103 -12.38 -9.17 -45.07
N ASP A 104 -13.18 -9.27 -46.13
CA ASP A 104 -13.49 -10.57 -46.75
C ASP A 104 -12.29 -11.01 -47.62
N LYS A 105 -11.66 -12.15 -47.30
CA LYS A 105 -10.62 -12.73 -48.18
C LYS A 105 -11.28 -13.44 -49.37
N ILE A 106 -11.14 -12.84 -50.56
CA ILE A 106 -11.29 -13.55 -51.84
C ILE A 106 -10.23 -14.67 -51.91
N LYS A 107 -10.68 -15.94 -51.97
CA LYS A 107 -9.82 -17.12 -52.19
C LYS A 107 -8.98 -16.94 -53.46
N LYS A 108 -7.65 -17.01 -53.34
CA LYS A 108 -6.71 -17.16 -54.46
C LYS A 108 -5.95 -18.47 -54.29
N ASN A 109 -5.98 -19.28 -55.36
CA ASN A 109 -5.44 -20.64 -55.47
C ASN A 109 -3.96 -20.77 -55.10
N GLU A 110 -3.61 -21.98 -54.65
CA GLU A 110 -2.26 -22.50 -54.41
C GLU A 110 -1.32 -22.34 -55.61
N THR A 111 -0.05 -21.98 -55.36
CA THR A 111 1.11 -22.73 -55.90
C THR A 111 2.44 -22.33 -55.21
N GLN A 112 3.12 -23.35 -54.67
CA GLN A 112 4.57 -23.56 -54.53
C GLN A 112 5.51 -22.48 -53.95
N GLY A 113 6.30 -22.89 -52.94
CA GLY A 113 7.76 -22.70 -53.01
C GLY A 113 8.51 -22.34 -51.72
N THR A 114 9.22 -23.35 -51.19
CA THR A 114 10.57 -23.31 -50.62
C THR A 114 10.84 -23.08 -49.12
N ASN A 115 11.77 -23.92 -48.66
CA ASN A 115 12.29 -24.18 -47.32
C ASN A 115 13.05 -23.01 -46.69
N GLY A 116 12.97 -22.90 -45.36
CA GLY A 116 13.91 -22.13 -44.54
C GLY A 116 13.75 -22.46 -43.05
N THR A 117 14.66 -23.28 -42.52
CA THR A 117 14.80 -23.59 -41.09
C THR A 117 15.21 -22.34 -40.31
N ARG A 118 14.38 -21.86 -39.37
CA ARG A 118 14.74 -20.81 -38.40
C ARG A 118 15.29 -21.43 -37.10
N PRO A 119 16.29 -20.82 -36.43
CA PRO A 119 16.76 -21.30 -35.13
C PRO A 119 15.76 -20.93 -34.03
N PHE A 120 15.52 -21.87 -33.11
CA PHE A 120 14.61 -21.70 -31.97
C PHE A 120 15.08 -20.56 -31.04
N GLN A 121 14.26 -19.51 -30.90
CA GLN A 121 14.37 -18.50 -29.85
C GLN A 121 13.24 -18.67 -28.84
N LEU A 122 13.56 -18.57 -27.55
CA LEU A 122 12.61 -18.78 -26.43
C LEU A 122 11.43 -17.78 -26.43
N GLY A 123 11.55 -16.66 -27.17
CA GLY A 123 10.49 -15.69 -27.41
C GLY A 123 9.42 -16.12 -28.42
N ASP A 124 9.68 -17.14 -29.24
CA ASP A 124 8.68 -17.68 -30.19
C ASP A 124 7.65 -18.59 -29.49
N VAL A 125 8.00 -19.17 -28.34
CA VAL A 125 7.08 -19.99 -27.53
C VAL A 125 5.96 -19.14 -26.92
N PHE A 126 6.22 -17.85 -26.67
CA PHE A 126 5.24 -16.89 -26.16
C PHE A 126 4.52 -16.10 -27.28
N ASN A 127 4.89 -16.27 -28.55
CA ASN A 127 4.27 -15.59 -29.70
C ASN A 127 3.45 -16.52 -30.60
N LEU A 128 3.13 -17.74 -30.13
CA LEU A 128 2.39 -18.74 -30.87
C LEU A 128 0.90 -18.40 -31.14
N GLU A 129 0.38 -17.30 -30.60
CA GLU A 129 -1.03 -16.89 -30.77
C GLU A 129 -1.32 -16.07 -32.04
N LYS A 130 -0.34 -15.83 -32.92
CA LYS A 130 -0.61 -15.09 -34.17
C LYS A 130 -1.13 -15.94 -35.34
N ASP A 131 -1.16 -17.27 -35.22
CA ASP A 131 -1.50 -18.16 -36.34
C ASP A 131 -2.74 -19.06 -36.13
N GLU A 132 -3.44 -18.97 -34.99
CA GLU A 132 -4.74 -19.63 -34.83
C GLU A 132 -5.90 -18.66 -35.06
N GLY A 133 -6.42 -18.68 -36.30
CA GLY A 133 -7.69 -18.05 -36.66
C GLY A 133 -7.56 -16.56 -36.94
N SER A 134 -7.42 -16.20 -38.22
CA SER A 134 -7.63 -14.83 -38.69
C SER A 134 -9.08 -14.41 -38.42
N ASP A 135 -9.34 -13.92 -37.21
CA ASP A 135 -10.60 -13.29 -36.84
C ASP A 135 -10.74 -12.00 -37.64
N GLU A 136 -11.78 -11.94 -38.49
CA GLU A 136 -12.19 -10.74 -39.22
C GLU A 136 -12.59 -9.64 -38.22
N SER A 137 -11.61 -8.86 -37.77
CA SER A 137 -11.84 -7.70 -36.92
C SER A 137 -12.36 -6.56 -37.80
N THR A 138 -13.63 -6.16 -37.65
CA THR A 138 -14.11 -4.93 -38.27
C THR A 138 -13.43 -3.74 -37.60
N THR A 139 -12.65 -2.99 -38.38
CA THR A 139 -11.99 -1.76 -37.93
C THR A 139 -12.80 -0.54 -38.36
N LEU A 140 -13.02 0.36 -37.42
CA LEU A 140 -13.52 1.71 -37.69
C LEU A 140 -12.33 2.64 -37.85
N ILE A 141 -12.34 3.45 -38.91
CA ILE A 141 -11.33 4.49 -39.13
C ILE A 141 -12.06 5.83 -39.05
N ASP A 142 -11.60 6.67 -38.14
CA ASP A 142 -12.08 8.04 -37.95
C ASP A 142 -11.34 9.03 -38.89
N LYS A 143 -11.89 10.23 -39.06
CA LYS A 143 -11.38 11.35 -39.86
C LYS A 143 -9.94 11.75 -39.51
N LYS A 144 -9.45 11.42 -38.31
CA LYS A 144 -8.05 11.64 -37.87
C LYS A 144 -7.14 10.42 -38.08
N ASP A 145 -7.55 9.42 -38.88
CA ASP A 145 -6.85 8.15 -39.12
C ASP A 145 -6.64 7.28 -37.86
N ASN A 146 -7.44 7.50 -36.82
CA ASN A 146 -7.45 6.63 -35.65
C ASN A 146 -8.18 5.33 -35.98
N VAL A 147 -7.53 4.19 -35.71
CA VAL A 147 -8.07 2.85 -35.98
C VAL A 147 -8.66 2.27 -34.69
N PHE A 148 -9.96 2.01 -34.69
CA PHE A 148 -10.68 1.41 -33.57
C PHE A 148 -11.12 -0.01 -33.94
N VAL A 149 -10.75 -1.00 -33.12
CA VAL A 149 -11.17 -2.40 -33.30
C VAL A 149 -12.44 -2.64 -32.50
N MET A 150 -13.51 -3.11 -33.16
CA MET A 150 -14.78 -3.34 -32.50
C MET A 150 -14.71 -4.64 -31.67
N SER A 151 -14.52 -4.50 -30.35
CA SER A 151 -14.32 -5.62 -29.41
C SER A 151 -15.57 -6.50 -29.16
N ASN A 152 -16.77 -6.01 -29.49
CA ASN A 152 -18.01 -6.70 -29.11
C ASN A 152 -18.67 -7.40 -30.30
N LYS A 153 -18.27 -8.65 -30.55
CA LYS A 153 -19.08 -9.60 -31.34
C LYS A 153 -20.37 -9.81 -30.53
N LYS A 154 -21.51 -9.24 -30.96
CA LYS A 154 -22.84 -9.64 -30.43
C LYS A 154 -23.06 -11.11 -30.79
N SER A 155 -22.55 -12.03 -29.97
CA SER A 155 -22.83 -13.45 -30.10
C SER A 155 -24.26 -13.71 -29.65
N LYS A 156 -24.99 -14.55 -30.38
CA LYS A 156 -26.38 -14.94 -30.09
C LYS A 156 -26.54 -15.73 -28.78
N TYR A 157 -25.41 -16.11 -28.16
CA TYR A 157 -25.30 -16.82 -26.90
C TYR A 157 -24.25 -16.12 -26.03
N PRO A 158 -24.35 -16.13 -24.69
CA PRO A 158 -23.30 -15.62 -23.81
C PRO A 158 -22.04 -16.48 -23.98
N VAL A 159 -21.06 -15.97 -24.73
CA VAL A 159 -19.73 -16.60 -24.83
C VAL A 159 -18.88 -16.04 -23.70
N LEU A 160 -18.20 -16.91 -22.97
CA LEU A 160 -17.32 -16.54 -21.86
C LEU A 160 -16.05 -15.89 -22.46
N GLN A 161 -15.96 -14.56 -22.42
CA GLN A 161 -14.77 -13.83 -22.82
C GLN A 161 -13.73 -13.95 -21.70
N VAL A 162 -12.66 -14.70 -21.97
CA VAL A 162 -11.54 -14.87 -21.04
C VAL A 162 -10.45 -13.86 -21.38
N ASP A 163 -10.02 -13.07 -20.40
CA ASP A 163 -8.83 -12.23 -20.53
C ASP A 163 -7.58 -13.07 -20.23
N LEU A 164 -7.02 -13.69 -21.28
CA LEU A 164 -5.82 -14.53 -21.16
C LEU A 164 -4.61 -13.76 -20.64
N ARG A 165 -4.56 -12.44 -20.86
CA ARG A 165 -3.46 -11.59 -20.36
C ARG A 165 -3.50 -11.48 -18.84
N LEU A 166 -4.68 -11.21 -18.28
CA LEU A 166 -4.86 -11.17 -16.82
C LEU A 166 -4.41 -12.48 -16.15
N ILE A 167 -4.79 -13.61 -16.74
CA ILE A 167 -4.41 -14.93 -16.23
C ILE A 167 -2.89 -15.10 -16.29
N SER A 168 -2.27 -14.78 -17.43
CA SER A 168 -0.81 -14.84 -17.59
C SER A 168 -0.09 -13.96 -16.57
N ASP A 169 -0.52 -12.71 -16.40
CA ASP A 169 0.10 -11.76 -15.47
C ASP A 169 -0.01 -12.23 -14.01
N LEU A 170 -1.17 -12.80 -13.62
CA LEU A 170 -1.37 -13.38 -12.30
C LEU A 170 -0.48 -14.62 -12.07
N VAL A 171 -0.36 -15.49 -13.08
CA VAL A 171 0.53 -16.66 -13.02
C VAL A 171 1.97 -16.22 -12.84
N VAL A 172 2.45 -15.26 -13.65
CA VAL A 172 3.80 -14.72 -13.57
C VAL A 172 4.05 -14.09 -12.19
N ALA A 173 3.10 -13.31 -11.68
CA ALA A 173 3.20 -12.70 -10.35
C ALA A 173 3.31 -13.74 -9.22
N ILE A 174 2.46 -14.79 -9.22
CA ILE A 174 2.47 -15.81 -8.16
C ILE A 174 3.73 -16.68 -8.25
N VAL A 175 4.09 -17.16 -9.44
CA VAL A 175 5.26 -18.03 -9.64
C VAL A 175 6.53 -17.30 -9.24
N SER A 176 6.66 -16.04 -9.62
CA SER A 176 7.82 -15.24 -9.26
C SER A 176 7.89 -14.88 -7.79
N ALA A 177 6.76 -14.49 -7.17
CA ALA A 177 6.69 -14.30 -5.72
C ALA A 177 7.10 -15.58 -5.01
N THR A 178 6.66 -16.75 -5.48
CA THR A 178 7.07 -18.05 -4.91
C THR A 178 8.58 -18.27 -5.02
N ILE A 179 9.16 -18.04 -6.20
CA ILE A 179 10.62 -18.17 -6.42
C ILE A 179 11.39 -17.20 -5.52
N GLY A 180 11.01 -15.92 -5.50
CA GLY A 180 11.63 -14.90 -4.65
C GLY A 180 11.50 -15.24 -3.16
N GLY A 181 10.34 -15.71 -2.73
CA GLY A 181 10.09 -16.18 -1.38
C GLY A 181 10.98 -17.36 -0.98
N ILE A 182 11.14 -18.36 -1.86
CA ILE A 182 12.04 -19.50 -1.63
C ILE A 182 13.48 -19.02 -1.48
N ILE A 183 13.97 -18.17 -2.40
CA ILE A 183 15.33 -17.63 -2.36
C ILE A 183 15.58 -16.92 -1.02
N PHE A 184 14.68 -16.03 -0.62
CA PHE A 184 14.85 -15.26 0.63
C PHE A 184 14.70 -16.14 1.87
N SER A 185 13.81 -17.14 1.84
CA SER A 185 13.71 -18.15 2.89
C SER A 185 15.00 -18.94 3.06
N CYS A 186 15.63 -19.37 1.95
CA CYS A 186 16.94 -20.03 1.97
C CYS A 186 18.06 -19.13 2.50
N LEU A 187 17.98 -17.82 2.27
CA LEU A 187 18.92 -16.83 2.83
C LEU A 187 18.65 -16.48 4.31
N GLY A 188 17.64 -17.09 4.92
CA GLY A 188 17.22 -16.80 6.30
C GLY A 188 16.53 -15.44 6.47
N GLN A 189 16.07 -14.84 5.38
CA GLN A 189 15.36 -13.55 5.38
C GLN A 189 13.83 -13.74 5.37
N PRO A 190 13.05 -12.71 5.75
CA PRO A 190 11.59 -12.78 5.72
C PRO A 190 11.07 -12.96 4.28
N VAL A 191 10.14 -13.90 4.09
CA VAL A 191 9.60 -14.27 2.76
C VAL A 191 8.91 -13.08 2.05
N ILE A 192 8.32 -12.17 2.82
CA ILE A 192 7.68 -10.92 2.36
C ILE A 192 8.63 -10.07 1.49
N VAL A 193 9.92 -10.03 1.87
CA VAL A 193 10.94 -9.29 1.11
C VAL A 193 11.15 -9.93 -0.26
N GLY A 194 11.11 -11.26 -0.32
CA GLY A 194 11.19 -12.02 -1.56
C GLY A 194 10.01 -11.74 -2.50
N TYR A 195 8.79 -11.65 -1.98
CA TYR A 195 7.60 -11.31 -2.77
C TYR A 195 7.72 -9.92 -3.41
N LEU A 196 8.14 -8.93 -2.63
CA LEU A 196 8.30 -7.55 -3.08
C LEU A 196 9.42 -7.40 -4.13
N LEU A 197 10.57 -8.04 -3.92
CA LEU A 197 11.68 -7.96 -4.88
C LEU A 197 11.39 -8.74 -6.16
N ALA A 198 10.70 -9.88 -6.08
CA ALA A 198 10.23 -10.60 -7.26
C ALA A 198 9.29 -9.73 -8.11
N GLY A 199 8.34 -9.05 -7.47
CA GLY A 199 7.47 -8.08 -8.13
C GLY A 199 8.25 -6.95 -8.81
N SER A 200 9.24 -6.36 -8.13
CA SER A 200 10.07 -5.29 -8.69
C SER A 200 10.90 -5.74 -9.89
N LEU A 201 11.37 -6.99 -9.90
CA LEU A 201 12.07 -7.56 -11.04
C LEU A 201 11.17 -7.80 -12.26
N ILE A 202 9.91 -8.16 -12.06
CA ILE A 202 8.98 -8.50 -13.15
C ILE A 202 8.17 -7.32 -13.67
N GLY A 203 7.96 -6.33 -12.81
CA GLY A 203 7.28 -5.10 -13.14
C GLY A 203 7.95 -4.32 -14.27
N PRO A 204 7.31 -3.23 -14.72
CA PRO A 204 7.77 -2.40 -15.84
C PRO A 204 9.13 -1.74 -15.55
N GLY A 205 9.50 -1.60 -14.28
CA GLY A 205 10.81 -1.10 -13.83
C GLY A 205 11.96 -2.11 -13.89
N GLY A 206 11.68 -3.38 -14.18
CA GLY A 206 12.67 -4.47 -14.28
C GLY A 206 12.66 -5.11 -15.67
N LEU A 207 12.21 -6.37 -15.73
CA LEU A 207 12.19 -7.22 -16.93
C LEU A 207 10.98 -6.97 -17.84
N LYS A 208 10.00 -6.15 -17.41
CA LYS A 208 8.81 -5.78 -18.19
C LYS A 208 7.97 -6.98 -18.66
N PHE A 209 7.87 -8.03 -17.85
CA PHE A 209 7.02 -9.17 -18.17
C PHE A 209 5.53 -8.84 -18.03
N ILE A 210 5.17 -7.97 -17.07
CA ILE A 210 3.80 -7.49 -16.87
C ILE A 210 3.72 -6.05 -17.37
N SER A 211 2.82 -5.81 -18.32
CA SER A 211 2.62 -4.48 -18.93
C SER A 211 1.38 -3.76 -18.41
N GLU A 212 0.32 -4.50 -18.02
CA GLU A 212 -0.97 -3.94 -17.60
C GLU A 212 -1.15 -4.01 -16.08
N MET A 213 -0.64 -3.02 -15.37
CA MET A 213 -0.55 -3.04 -13.89
C MET A 213 -1.90 -2.95 -13.19
N VAL A 214 -2.88 -2.28 -13.83
CA VAL A 214 -4.16 -1.91 -13.20
C VAL A 214 -5.00 -3.14 -12.84
N GLN A 215 -5.04 -4.14 -13.72
CA GLN A 215 -5.86 -5.33 -13.47
C GLN A 215 -5.26 -6.19 -12.34
N VAL A 216 -3.93 -6.37 -12.34
CA VAL A 216 -3.22 -7.10 -11.28
C VAL A 216 -3.37 -6.39 -9.93
N GLU A 217 -3.25 -5.05 -9.90
CA GLU A 217 -3.43 -4.24 -8.69
C GLU A 217 -4.86 -4.38 -8.13
N THR A 218 -5.87 -4.42 -9.00
CA THR A 218 -7.27 -4.59 -8.60
C THR A 218 -7.48 -5.94 -7.90
N VAL A 219 -6.89 -7.03 -8.42
CA VAL A 219 -6.97 -8.35 -7.77
C VAL A 219 -6.14 -8.37 -6.48
N ALA A 220 -4.97 -7.74 -6.49
CA ALA A 220 -4.10 -7.60 -5.32
C ALA A 220 -4.76 -6.83 -4.16
N GLN A 221 -5.73 -5.95 -4.43
CA GLN A 221 -6.47 -5.22 -3.40
C GLN A 221 -7.23 -6.15 -2.45
N PHE A 222 -7.67 -7.33 -2.91
CA PHE A 222 -8.24 -8.35 -2.03
C PHE A 222 -7.21 -8.86 -0.99
N GLY A 223 -5.92 -8.82 -1.31
CA GLY A 223 -4.85 -9.14 -0.37
C GLY A 223 -4.81 -8.21 0.81
N VAL A 224 -4.99 -6.92 0.59
CA VAL A 224 -5.12 -5.95 1.69
C VAL A 224 -6.32 -6.27 2.57
N VAL A 225 -7.48 -6.53 1.94
CA VAL A 225 -8.73 -6.83 2.62
C VAL A 225 -8.58 -8.06 3.53
N PHE A 226 -8.04 -9.16 3.00
CA PHE A 226 -7.85 -10.37 3.81
C PHE A 226 -6.74 -10.25 4.85
N LEU A 227 -5.69 -9.48 4.55
CA LEU A 227 -4.60 -9.20 5.50
C LEU A 227 -5.13 -8.41 6.71
N LEU A 228 -5.91 -7.35 6.48
CA LEU A 228 -6.49 -6.53 7.54
C LEU A 228 -7.61 -7.24 8.28
N PHE A 229 -8.37 -8.09 7.60
CA PHE A 229 -9.35 -8.96 8.25
C PHE A 229 -8.69 -9.95 9.22
N ALA A 230 -7.62 -10.61 8.81
CA ALA A 230 -6.87 -11.50 9.69
C ALA A 230 -6.24 -10.76 10.86
N LEU A 231 -5.67 -9.57 10.61
CA LEU A 231 -5.15 -8.72 11.67
C LEU A 231 -6.27 -8.30 12.66
N GLY A 232 -7.48 -8.02 12.15
CA GLY A 232 -8.66 -7.79 12.98
C GLY A 232 -9.09 -9.02 13.80
N LEU A 233 -8.95 -10.24 13.26
CA LEU A 233 -9.22 -11.49 13.98
C LEU A 233 -8.21 -11.76 15.10
N GLU A 234 -6.96 -11.36 14.90
CA GLU A 234 -5.90 -11.48 15.89
C GLU A 234 -6.05 -10.48 17.05
N PHE A 235 -6.82 -9.39 16.83
CA PHE A 235 -7.15 -8.40 17.84
C PHE A 235 -7.83 -9.04 19.05
N SER A 236 -7.20 -8.94 20.23
CA SER A 236 -7.75 -9.51 21.45
C SER A 236 -7.65 -8.51 22.60
N LEU A 237 -8.80 -7.97 23.02
CA LEU A 237 -8.91 -7.09 24.19
C LEU A 237 -8.30 -7.72 25.47
N PRO A 238 -8.49 -9.02 25.75
CA PRO A 238 -7.81 -9.69 26.85
C PRO A 238 -6.29 -9.63 26.72
N LYS A 239 -5.73 -9.95 25.54
CA LYS A 239 -4.27 -9.89 25.33
C LYS A 239 -3.75 -8.48 25.56
N LEU A 240 -4.46 -7.45 25.08
CA LEU A 240 -4.07 -6.05 25.27
C LEU A 240 -4.03 -5.63 26.75
N LYS A 241 -4.98 -6.12 27.58
CA LYS A 241 -4.97 -5.88 29.03
C LYS A 241 -3.79 -6.56 29.73
N VAL A 242 -3.37 -7.73 29.24
CA VAL A 242 -2.27 -8.52 29.82
C VAL A 242 -0.91 -7.87 29.58
N VAL A 243 -0.69 -7.21 28.42
CA VAL A 243 0.63 -6.62 28.09
C VAL A 243 1.01 -5.36 28.88
N GLY A 244 0.15 -4.98 29.83
CA GLY A 244 0.42 -3.95 30.82
C GLY A 244 0.29 -2.52 30.27
N PRO A 245 0.10 -1.54 31.17
CA PRO A 245 -0.11 -0.14 30.79
C PRO A 245 1.10 0.46 30.05
N VAL A 246 2.30 -0.06 30.30
CA VAL A 246 3.53 0.41 29.64
C VAL A 246 3.50 0.13 28.14
N ALA A 247 3.03 -1.04 27.70
CA ALA A 247 2.97 -1.38 26.27
C ALA A 247 1.95 -0.50 25.53
N VAL A 248 0.77 -0.31 26.12
CA VAL A 248 -0.32 0.47 25.51
C VAL A 248 0.00 1.96 25.51
N LEU A 249 0.35 2.54 26.67
CA LEU A 249 0.69 3.96 26.77
C LEU A 249 2.02 4.27 26.08
N GLY A 250 2.97 3.34 26.13
CA GLY A 250 4.25 3.43 25.42
C GLY A 250 4.06 3.44 23.91
N GLY A 251 3.30 2.48 23.36
CA GLY A 251 2.99 2.44 21.93
C GLY A 251 2.19 3.66 21.47
N LEU A 252 1.18 4.09 22.24
CA LEU A 252 0.39 5.28 21.92
C LEU A 252 1.26 6.54 21.94
N SER A 253 2.10 6.70 22.97
CA SER A 253 3.01 7.85 23.07
C SER A 253 4.05 7.84 21.95
N GLN A 254 4.56 6.68 21.53
CA GLN A 254 5.45 6.55 20.39
C GLN A 254 4.78 7.05 19.11
N LEU A 255 3.57 6.58 18.84
CA LEU A 255 2.78 6.97 17.67
C LEU A 255 2.53 8.49 17.67
N VAL A 256 2.05 9.04 18.77
CA VAL A 256 1.77 10.48 18.90
C VAL A 256 3.04 11.33 18.79
N ILE A 257 4.14 10.93 19.43
CA ILE A 257 5.40 11.68 19.37
C ILE A 257 5.97 11.67 17.95
N LEU A 258 5.90 10.56 17.22
CA LEU A 258 6.36 10.49 15.84
C LEU A 258 5.46 11.31 14.90
N MET A 259 4.13 11.28 15.07
CA MET A 259 3.21 12.15 14.34
C MET A 259 3.54 13.63 14.54
N LEU A 260 3.76 14.05 15.80
CA LEU A 260 4.09 15.43 16.12
C LEU A 260 5.46 15.83 15.58
N LEU A 261 6.47 14.97 15.74
CA LEU A 261 7.82 15.22 15.27
C LEU A 261 7.82 15.39 13.75
N CYS A 262 7.26 14.42 13.01
CA CYS A 262 7.19 14.51 11.56
C CYS A 262 6.31 15.69 11.08
N GLY A 263 5.18 15.95 11.75
CA GLY A 263 4.31 17.10 11.44
C GLY A 263 5.00 18.46 11.63
N VAL A 264 5.73 18.64 12.73
CA VAL A 264 6.53 19.86 12.96
C VAL A 264 7.65 19.99 11.94
N THR A 265 8.31 18.88 11.59
CA THR A 265 9.39 18.92 10.60
C THR A 265 8.87 19.25 9.19
N ALA A 266 7.69 18.75 8.82
CA ALA A 266 7.03 19.11 7.58
C ALA A 266 6.68 20.61 7.55
N TRP A 267 6.15 21.15 8.65
CA TRP A 267 5.86 22.57 8.78
C TRP A 267 7.10 23.45 8.61
N ILE A 268 8.22 23.07 9.24
CA ILE A 268 9.50 23.80 9.12
C ILE A 268 10.04 23.73 7.68
N CYS A 269 9.86 22.61 6.99
CA CYS A 269 10.29 22.43 5.60
C CYS A 269 9.34 23.07 4.57
N GLY A 270 8.22 23.69 5.01
CA GLY A 270 7.22 24.26 4.12
C GLY A 270 6.31 23.24 3.43
N ALA A 271 6.31 21.98 3.87
CA ALA A 271 5.41 20.93 3.39
C ALA A 271 4.06 20.95 4.13
N LYS A 272 3.05 20.23 3.62
CA LYS A 272 1.73 20.17 4.27
C LYS A 272 1.85 19.45 5.61
N ILE A 273 1.21 19.98 6.66
CA ILE A 273 1.23 19.36 7.99
C ILE A 273 0.60 17.95 7.94
N SER A 274 -0.45 17.76 7.13
CA SER A 274 -1.11 16.46 6.94
C SER A 274 -0.17 15.38 6.39
N GLU A 275 0.69 15.73 5.43
CA GLU A 275 1.74 14.86 4.89
C GLU A 275 2.73 14.46 6.00
N GLY A 276 3.19 15.42 6.80
CA GLY A 276 4.10 15.16 7.92
C GLY A 276 3.50 14.27 9.00
N VAL A 277 2.24 14.51 9.38
CA VAL A 277 1.53 13.67 10.35
C VAL A 277 1.39 12.24 9.82
N PHE A 278 1.03 12.07 8.55
CA PHE A 278 0.98 10.74 7.94
C PHE A 278 2.34 10.05 7.94
N VAL A 279 3.43 10.75 7.57
CA VAL A 279 4.78 10.18 7.60
C VAL A 279 5.14 9.72 9.02
N GLY A 280 4.73 10.46 10.05
CA GLY A 280 4.88 10.04 11.45
C GLY A 280 4.07 8.78 11.79
N CYS A 281 2.82 8.68 11.34
CA CYS A 281 2.00 7.45 11.48
C CYS A 281 2.69 6.25 10.81
N PHE A 282 3.13 6.44 9.57
CA PHE A 282 3.78 5.45 8.74
C PHE A 282 5.08 4.93 9.37
N LEU A 283 5.97 5.83 9.80
CA LEU A 283 7.24 5.48 10.44
C LEU A 283 7.05 4.84 11.82
N SER A 284 5.93 5.10 12.50
CA SER A 284 5.64 4.48 13.79
C SER A 284 5.39 2.97 13.68
N MET A 285 4.98 2.46 12.53
CA MET A 285 4.67 1.04 12.33
C MET A 285 5.95 0.20 12.32
N SER A 286 5.97 -0.90 13.06
CA SER A 286 7.10 -1.83 13.13
C SER A 286 6.69 -3.23 12.65
N SER A 287 7.65 -4.09 12.28
CA SER A 287 7.30 -5.46 11.86
C SER A 287 7.23 -6.42 13.04
N THR A 288 6.05 -6.97 13.28
CA THR A 288 5.81 -7.94 14.34
C THR A 288 6.45 -9.30 14.02
N ALA A 289 6.23 -9.83 12.81
CA ALA A 289 6.72 -11.15 12.41
C ALA A 289 8.25 -11.28 12.53
N VAL A 290 8.98 -10.25 12.07
CA VAL A 290 10.45 -10.27 12.08
C VAL A 290 11.01 -10.16 13.51
N VAL A 291 10.43 -9.28 14.34
CA VAL A 291 10.88 -9.09 15.73
C VAL A 291 10.54 -10.29 16.61
N VAL A 292 9.34 -10.86 16.48
CA VAL A 292 8.92 -12.04 17.25
C VAL A 292 9.81 -13.23 16.92
N LYS A 293 10.08 -13.49 15.64
CA LYS A 293 10.99 -14.57 15.22
C LYS A 293 12.37 -14.41 15.86
N PHE A 294 12.92 -13.19 15.85
CA PHE A 294 14.20 -12.89 16.46
C PHE A 294 14.21 -13.08 17.99
N LEU A 295 13.15 -12.67 18.69
CA LEU A 295 13.03 -12.88 20.14
C LEU A 295 12.93 -14.37 20.51
N VAL A 296 12.28 -15.17 19.68
CA VAL A 296 12.19 -16.62 19.85
C VAL A 296 13.56 -17.28 19.60
N GLU A 297 14.25 -16.92 18.51
CA GLU A 297 15.60 -17.43 18.20
C GLU A 297 16.61 -17.13 19.31
N GLN A 298 16.50 -15.96 19.95
CA GLN A 298 17.36 -15.59 21.09
C GLN A 298 16.85 -16.08 22.46
N ASN A 299 15.77 -16.87 22.53
CA ASN A 299 15.12 -17.27 23.78
C ASN A 299 14.82 -16.09 24.74
N SER A 300 14.62 -14.90 24.20
CA SER A 300 14.48 -13.65 24.95
C SER A 300 13.04 -13.13 25.00
N ASN A 301 12.08 -13.93 24.54
CA ASN A 301 10.65 -13.62 24.55
C ASN A 301 10.13 -13.30 25.98
N ASN A 302 10.55 -14.07 26.97
CA ASN A 302 10.14 -13.88 28.37
C ASN A 302 10.94 -12.81 29.11
N ALA A 303 11.99 -12.25 28.50
CA ALA A 303 12.76 -11.18 29.10
C ALA A 303 11.94 -9.88 29.13
N VAL A 304 12.22 -9.02 30.10
CA VAL A 304 11.50 -7.73 30.28
C VAL A 304 11.48 -6.89 29.00
N HIS A 305 12.60 -6.83 28.28
CA HIS A 305 12.68 -6.09 27.02
C HIS A 305 11.88 -6.78 25.90
N GLY A 306 11.81 -8.11 25.88
CA GLY A 306 10.99 -8.87 24.93
C GLY A 306 9.50 -8.64 25.14
N GLN A 307 9.03 -8.71 26.39
CA GLN A 307 7.62 -8.49 26.74
C GLN A 307 7.15 -7.06 26.40
N VAL A 308 7.96 -6.04 26.72
CA VAL A 308 7.64 -4.65 26.37
C VAL A 308 7.59 -4.45 24.86
N THR A 309 8.56 -5.02 24.13
CA THR A 309 8.59 -4.96 22.65
C THR A 309 7.36 -5.64 22.04
N ILE A 310 7.04 -6.86 22.45
CA ILE A 310 5.88 -7.61 21.94
C ILE A 310 4.57 -6.89 22.25
N GLY A 311 4.42 -6.34 23.46
CA GLY A 311 3.23 -5.56 23.78
C GLY A 311 3.08 -4.30 22.93
N THR A 312 4.18 -3.61 22.69
CA THR A 312 4.18 -2.42 21.82
C THR A 312 3.82 -2.79 20.38
N LEU A 313 4.31 -3.94 19.88
CA LEU A 313 3.96 -4.47 18.56
C LEU A 313 2.48 -4.82 18.45
N ILE A 314 1.95 -5.57 19.43
CA ILE A 314 0.51 -5.89 19.48
C ILE A 314 -0.31 -4.60 19.45
N PHE A 315 0.06 -3.59 20.23
CA PHE A 315 -0.63 -2.30 20.20
C PHE A 315 -0.53 -1.61 18.82
N GLN A 316 0.64 -1.61 18.18
CA GLN A 316 0.81 -1.01 16.85
C GLN A 316 -0.05 -1.70 15.80
N ASP A 317 -0.06 -3.03 15.77
CA ASP A 317 -0.91 -3.81 14.86
C ASP A 317 -2.38 -3.46 15.07
N CYS A 318 -2.84 -3.36 16.32
CA CYS A 318 -4.19 -2.89 16.66
C CYS A 318 -4.45 -1.46 16.15
N ALA A 319 -3.45 -0.58 16.23
CA ALA A 319 -3.56 0.82 15.83
C ALA A 319 -3.61 1.00 14.30
N VAL A 320 -3.12 0.04 13.51
CA VAL A 320 -3.18 0.08 12.03
C VAL A 320 -4.60 0.33 11.53
N GLY A 321 -5.59 -0.40 12.05
CA GLY A 321 -6.99 -0.22 11.67
C GLY A 321 -7.53 1.18 11.99
N LEU A 322 -7.12 1.76 13.12
CA LEU A 322 -7.46 3.15 13.48
C LEU A 322 -6.77 4.17 12.57
N LEU A 323 -5.54 3.89 12.15
CA LEU A 323 -4.83 4.74 11.20
C LEU A 323 -5.50 4.77 9.83
N PHE A 324 -6.03 3.63 9.34
CA PHE A 324 -6.83 3.62 8.11
C PHE A 324 -8.08 4.47 8.21
N ALA A 325 -8.75 4.47 9.36
CA ALA A 325 -9.88 5.36 9.61
C ALA A 325 -9.50 6.84 9.61
N LEU A 326 -8.24 7.14 9.94
CA LEU A 326 -7.69 8.50 10.00
C LEU A 326 -7.24 9.01 8.62
N LEU A 327 -6.97 8.15 7.63
CA LEU A 327 -6.46 8.59 6.31
C LEU A 327 -7.43 9.51 5.53
N PRO A 328 -8.73 9.21 5.42
CA PRO A 328 -9.68 10.09 4.73
C PRO A 328 -9.78 11.46 5.41
N VAL A 329 -9.61 11.48 6.73
CA VAL A 329 -9.56 12.70 7.53
C VAL A 329 -8.31 13.49 7.10
N LEU A 330 -7.11 12.92 7.18
CA LEU A 330 -5.87 13.63 6.79
C LEU A 330 -5.82 14.11 5.34
N GLY A 331 -6.50 13.42 4.41
CA GLY A 331 -6.58 13.79 2.99
C GLY A 331 -7.56 14.91 2.66
N GLY A 332 -8.40 15.35 3.60
CA GLY A 332 -9.41 16.39 3.39
C GLY A 332 -8.79 17.77 3.13
N SER A 333 -8.60 18.13 1.86
CA SER A 333 -8.12 19.44 1.41
C SER A 333 -9.28 20.30 0.90
N SER A 334 -9.74 21.26 1.70
CA SER A 334 -10.41 22.49 1.23
C SER A 334 -10.79 23.40 2.40
N GLY A 335 -10.07 24.51 2.60
CA GLY A 335 -10.41 25.60 3.52
C GLY A 335 -10.58 25.24 5.01
N ILE A 336 -10.37 26.19 5.92
CA ILE A 336 -10.56 25.91 7.37
C ILE A 336 -12.03 25.58 7.66
N PHE A 337 -12.97 26.32 7.05
CA PHE A 337 -14.40 26.17 7.32
C PHE A 337 -15.02 24.94 6.63
N GLN A 338 -14.72 24.74 5.34
CA GLN A 338 -15.19 23.59 4.57
C GLN A 338 -14.50 22.29 5.03
N GLY A 339 -13.23 22.38 5.45
CA GLY A 339 -12.47 21.29 6.05
C GLY A 339 -13.10 20.82 7.36
N ILE A 340 -13.48 21.72 8.29
CA ILE A 340 -14.12 21.35 9.55
C ILE A 340 -15.46 20.62 9.32
N ILE A 341 -16.27 21.07 8.36
CA ILE A 341 -17.55 20.44 8.02
C ILE A 341 -17.34 19.05 7.40
N SER A 342 -16.39 18.93 6.46
CA SER A 342 -16.03 17.66 5.82
C SER A 342 -15.45 16.66 6.83
N MET A 343 -14.53 17.11 7.68
CA MET A 343 -13.97 16.36 8.81
C MET A 343 -15.06 15.87 9.76
N GLY A 344 -15.96 16.77 10.17
CA GLY A 344 -17.07 16.43 11.06
C GLY A 344 -17.98 15.37 10.46
N LYS A 345 -18.26 15.45 9.15
CA LYS A 345 -19.06 14.44 8.43
C LYS A 345 -18.36 13.08 8.39
N VAL A 346 -17.07 13.03 8.04
CA VAL A 346 -16.30 11.78 8.00
C VAL A 346 -16.19 11.16 9.40
N LEU A 347 -15.91 11.97 10.42
CA LEU A 347 -15.83 11.50 11.81
C LEU A 347 -17.17 11.00 12.35
N LEU A 348 -18.28 11.66 12.00
CA LEU A 348 -19.62 11.21 12.33
C LEU A 348 -19.93 9.88 11.65
N MET A 349 -19.67 9.75 10.34
CA MET A 349 -19.89 8.50 9.61
C MET A 349 -19.04 7.36 10.17
N LEU A 350 -17.77 7.63 10.51
CA LEU A 350 -16.90 6.67 11.18
C LEU A 350 -17.47 6.25 12.54
N SER A 351 -17.91 7.20 13.37
CA SER A 351 -18.51 6.90 14.67
C SER A 351 -19.79 6.08 14.55
N VAL A 352 -20.64 6.39 13.57
CA VAL A 352 -21.87 5.65 13.28
C VAL A 352 -21.54 4.23 12.79
N TYR A 353 -20.56 4.09 11.90
CA TYR A 353 -20.10 2.78 11.41
C TYR A 353 -19.56 1.91 12.55
N LEU A 354 -18.70 2.46 13.41
CA LEU A 354 -18.16 1.72 14.56
C LEU A 354 -19.25 1.37 15.58
N ALA A 355 -20.21 2.27 15.83
CA ALA A 355 -21.33 2.00 16.72
C ALA A 355 -22.26 0.89 16.17
N THR A 356 -22.58 0.92 14.88
CA THR A 356 -23.39 -0.13 14.25
C THR A 356 -22.64 -1.47 14.23
N ALA A 357 -21.35 -1.48 13.91
CA ALA A 357 -20.51 -2.67 14.00
C ALA A 357 -20.48 -3.25 15.43
N ALA A 358 -20.38 -2.41 16.47
CA ALA A 358 -20.42 -2.86 17.86
C ALA A 358 -21.77 -3.51 18.22
N ILE A 359 -22.89 -2.93 17.77
CA ILE A 359 -24.24 -3.51 17.98
C ILE A 359 -24.37 -4.86 17.26
N ILE A 360 -23.91 -4.95 16.01
CA ILE A 360 -23.95 -6.19 15.21
C ILE A 360 -23.07 -7.26 15.87
N THR A 361 -21.90 -6.89 16.40
CA THR A 361 -20.99 -7.78 17.12
C THR A 361 -21.68 -8.44 18.30
N TRP A 362 -22.40 -7.66 19.10
CA TRP A 362 -23.05 -8.19 20.30
C TRP A 362 -24.27 -9.05 19.99
N SER A 363 -25.04 -8.72 18.94
CA SER A 363 -26.32 -9.38 18.65
C SER A 363 -26.23 -10.48 17.58
N PHE A 364 -25.62 -10.19 16.43
CA PHE A 364 -25.71 -11.02 15.23
C PHE A 364 -24.53 -11.99 15.09
N VAL A 365 -23.30 -11.50 15.25
CA VAL A 365 -22.07 -12.29 15.01
C VAL A 365 -22.01 -13.61 15.79
N PRO A 366 -22.24 -13.66 17.12
CA PRO A 366 -22.17 -14.92 17.86
C PRO A 366 -23.24 -15.92 17.41
N ARG A 367 -24.43 -15.45 17.01
CA ARG A 367 -25.51 -16.32 16.49
C ARG A 367 -25.16 -16.85 15.11
N PHE A 368 -24.65 -15.98 14.23
CA PHE A 368 -24.20 -16.33 12.89
C PHE A 368 -23.08 -17.38 12.93
N LEU A 369 -22.04 -17.15 13.74
CA LEU A 369 -20.92 -18.10 13.88
C LEU A 369 -21.37 -19.46 14.42
N LYS A 370 -22.22 -19.49 15.48
CA LYS A 370 -22.78 -20.75 16.00
C LYS A 370 -23.61 -21.48 14.96
N LEU A 371 -24.41 -20.76 14.17
CA LEU A 371 -25.21 -21.34 13.09
C LEU A 371 -24.30 -21.93 12.01
N MET A 372 -23.28 -21.18 11.56
CA MET A 372 -22.35 -21.65 10.53
C MET A 372 -21.57 -22.87 10.99
N ILE A 373 -21.08 -22.91 12.22
CA ILE A 373 -20.39 -24.09 12.77
C ILE A 373 -21.33 -25.29 12.85
N LYS A 374 -22.58 -25.10 13.30
CA LYS A 374 -23.58 -26.18 13.36
C LYS A 374 -23.88 -26.75 11.97
N LEU A 375 -24.00 -25.89 10.96
CA LEU A 375 -24.26 -26.31 9.57
C LEU A 375 -23.01 -26.89 8.88
N SER A 376 -21.82 -26.43 9.28
CA SER A 376 -20.52 -26.83 8.73
C SER A 376 -19.95 -28.09 9.38
N SER A 377 -20.68 -28.73 10.29
CA SER A 377 -20.26 -29.97 10.98
C SER A 377 -19.89 -31.14 10.04
N GLN A 378 -20.18 -31.04 8.73
CA GLN A 378 -19.75 -32.01 7.72
C GLN A 378 -18.67 -31.50 6.74
N THR A 379 -18.54 -30.19 6.49
CA THR A 379 -17.55 -29.61 5.56
C THR A 379 -17.07 -28.23 6.03
N ASN A 380 -15.75 -28.04 6.22
CA ASN A 380 -15.15 -26.75 6.61
C ASN A 380 -15.26 -25.66 5.52
N GLU A 381 -15.53 -26.06 4.27
CA GLU A 381 -15.61 -25.18 3.10
C GLU A 381 -16.72 -24.13 3.22
N LEU A 382 -17.89 -24.52 3.72
CA LEU A 382 -19.03 -23.60 3.87
C LEU A 382 -18.72 -22.52 4.93
N TYR A 383 -18.07 -22.90 6.03
CA TYR A 383 -17.66 -21.96 7.05
C TYR A 383 -16.64 -20.97 6.50
N GLN A 384 -15.59 -21.45 5.82
CA GLN A 384 -14.57 -20.60 5.20
C GLN A 384 -15.20 -19.59 4.22
N LEU A 385 -16.10 -20.04 3.35
CA LEU A 385 -16.82 -19.18 2.41
C LEU A 385 -17.69 -18.14 3.12
N ALA A 386 -18.41 -18.54 4.17
CA ALA A 386 -19.24 -17.63 4.96
C ALA A 386 -18.42 -16.53 5.64
N MET A 387 -17.22 -16.85 6.14
CA MET A 387 -16.33 -15.89 6.78
C MET A 387 -15.71 -14.92 5.77
N VAL A 388 -15.31 -15.41 4.60
CA VAL A 388 -14.88 -14.56 3.48
C VAL A 388 -15.99 -13.65 3.01
N ALA A 389 -17.21 -14.17 2.83
CA ALA A 389 -18.37 -13.37 2.43
C ALA A 389 -18.69 -12.29 3.47
N PHE A 390 -18.64 -12.60 4.76
CA PHE A 390 -18.84 -11.63 5.83
C PHE A 390 -17.78 -10.52 5.80
N CYS A 391 -16.50 -10.88 5.61
CA CYS A 391 -15.40 -9.92 5.45
C CYS A 391 -15.66 -8.97 4.27
N LEU A 392 -15.95 -9.52 3.09
CA LEU A 392 -16.18 -8.74 1.86
C LEU A 392 -17.43 -7.85 1.96
N LEU A 393 -18.51 -8.35 2.57
CA LEU A 393 -19.73 -7.57 2.80
C LEU A 393 -19.47 -6.37 3.72
N SER A 394 -18.71 -6.56 4.80
CA SER A 394 -18.34 -5.47 5.71
C SER A 394 -17.42 -4.45 5.03
N ALA A 395 -16.44 -4.92 4.25
CA ALA A 395 -15.56 -4.06 3.46
C ALA A 395 -16.37 -3.21 2.46
N TRP A 396 -17.27 -3.85 1.70
CA TRP A 396 -18.14 -3.18 0.74
C TRP A 396 -19.09 -2.17 1.39
N PHE A 397 -19.67 -2.49 2.55
CA PHE A 397 -20.53 -1.57 3.29
C PHE A 397 -19.75 -0.34 3.79
N SER A 398 -18.53 -0.53 4.30
CA SER A 398 -17.64 0.56 4.70
C SER A 398 -17.28 1.48 3.52
N ASP A 399 -16.98 0.90 2.35
CA ASP A 399 -16.70 1.67 1.13
C ASP A 399 -17.93 2.48 0.67
N LYS A 400 -19.14 1.91 0.73
CA LYS A 400 -20.40 2.63 0.44
C LYS A 400 -20.67 3.80 1.36
N LEU A 401 -20.16 3.78 2.59
CA LEU A 401 -20.23 4.91 3.53
C LEU A 401 -19.15 5.97 3.28
N GLY A 402 -18.28 5.79 2.28
CA GLY A 402 -17.20 6.71 1.94
C GLY A 402 -16.00 6.60 2.88
N LEU A 403 -15.83 5.47 3.57
CA LEU A 403 -14.68 5.21 4.43
C LEU A 403 -13.56 4.52 3.61
N SER A 404 -13.30 3.24 3.87
CA SER A 404 -12.32 2.45 3.13
C SER A 404 -12.65 0.96 3.21
N LEU A 405 -12.27 0.20 2.18
CA LEU A 405 -12.40 -1.27 2.17
C LEU A 405 -11.57 -1.88 3.30
N GLU A 406 -10.40 -1.31 3.53
CA GLU A 406 -9.41 -1.65 4.55
C GLU A 406 -10.02 -1.58 5.95
N LEU A 407 -10.62 -0.45 6.31
CA LEU A 407 -11.28 -0.28 7.59
C LEU A 407 -12.42 -1.29 7.78
N GLY A 408 -13.23 -1.52 6.74
CA GLY A 408 -14.38 -2.42 6.84
C GLY A 408 -13.98 -3.88 7.03
N SER A 409 -12.89 -4.29 6.38
CA SER A 409 -12.29 -5.61 6.55
C SER A 409 -11.67 -5.80 7.93
N PHE A 410 -10.95 -4.80 8.44
CA PHE A 410 -10.40 -4.82 9.80
C PHE A 410 -11.50 -4.90 10.86
N VAL A 411 -12.53 -4.05 10.74
CA VAL A 411 -13.68 -4.07 11.66
C VAL A 411 -14.37 -5.42 11.62
N ALA A 412 -14.59 -6.02 10.45
CA ALA A 412 -15.15 -7.37 10.35
C ALA A 412 -14.36 -8.40 11.18
N GLY A 413 -13.03 -8.34 11.11
CA GLY A 413 -12.16 -9.21 11.90
C GLY A 413 -12.34 -8.98 13.40
N VAL A 414 -12.35 -7.72 13.84
CA VAL A 414 -12.57 -7.36 15.26
C VAL A 414 -13.93 -7.81 15.75
N MET A 415 -14.98 -7.73 14.92
CA MET A 415 -16.32 -8.21 15.29
C MET A 415 -16.29 -9.71 15.63
N ILE A 416 -15.54 -10.52 14.87
CA ILE A 416 -15.41 -11.96 15.11
C ILE A 416 -14.41 -12.27 16.23
N SER A 417 -13.38 -11.43 16.42
CA SER A 417 -12.31 -11.66 17.38
C SER A 417 -12.79 -11.67 18.84
N THR A 418 -13.93 -11.02 19.11
CA THR A 418 -14.59 -11.03 20.42
C THR A 418 -15.29 -12.36 20.75
N SER A 419 -15.45 -13.25 19.77
CA SER A 419 -16.09 -14.55 19.94
C SER A 419 -15.08 -15.66 20.26
N GLU A 420 -15.56 -16.76 20.86
CA GLU A 420 -14.76 -17.96 21.17
C GLU A 420 -14.22 -18.66 19.91
N PHE A 421 -14.79 -18.36 18.74
CA PHE A 421 -14.43 -18.99 17.46
C PHE A 421 -13.35 -18.23 16.68
N ALA A 422 -12.82 -17.13 17.21
CA ALA A 422 -11.84 -16.28 16.53
C ALA A 422 -10.63 -17.06 15.98
N LYS A 423 -10.06 -17.95 16.81
CA LYS A 423 -8.91 -18.77 16.41
C LYS A 423 -9.26 -19.73 15.26
N HIS A 424 -10.41 -20.40 15.36
CA HIS A 424 -10.86 -21.30 14.30
C HIS A 424 -11.11 -20.56 12.98
N THR A 425 -11.72 -19.35 13.03
CA THR A 425 -11.85 -18.48 11.86
C THR A 425 -10.50 -18.15 11.25
N LEU A 426 -9.52 -17.77 12.07
CA LEU A 426 -8.19 -17.38 11.61
C LEU A 426 -7.51 -18.53 10.86
N ASP A 427 -7.54 -19.74 11.43
CA ASP A 427 -6.94 -20.94 10.81
C ASP A 427 -7.54 -21.24 9.43
N GLN A 428 -8.84 -20.98 9.24
CA GLN A 428 -9.53 -21.20 7.95
C GLN A 428 -9.24 -20.11 6.91
N VAL A 429 -9.01 -18.88 7.35
CA VAL A 429 -8.80 -17.72 6.45
C VAL A 429 -7.33 -17.51 6.13
N GLU A 430 -6.42 -18.02 6.96
CA GLU A 430 -4.97 -17.91 6.81
C GLU A 430 -4.45 -18.34 5.42
N PRO A 431 -4.88 -19.47 4.81
CA PRO A 431 -4.42 -19.84 3.46
C PRO A 431 -4.79 -18.80 2.39
N ILE A 432 -6.02 -18.26 2.46
CA ILE A 432 -6.50 -17.23 1.54
C ILE A 432 -5.72 -15.94 1.75
N ARG A 433 -5.57 -15.52 3.01
CA ARG A 433 -4.76 -14.36 3.39
C ARG A 433 -3.35 -14.47 2.82
N ASN A 434 -2.67 -15.59 3.02
CA ASN A 434 -1.27 -15.76 2.62
C ASN A 434 -1.10 -15.68 1.09
N LEU A 435 -2.01 -16.29 0.32
CA LEU A 435 -1.99 -16.22 -1.13
C LEU A 435 -2.17 -14.79 -1.63
N PHE A 436 -3.23 -14.11 -1.19
CA PHE A 436 -3.50 -12.75 -1.65
C PHE A 436 -2.52 -11.72 -1.08
N ALA A 437 -1.94 -11.94 0.10
CA ALA A 437 -0.87 -11.09 0.62
C ALA A 437 0.39 -11.19 -0.25
N ALA A 438 0.75 -12.38 -0.75
CA ALA A 438 1.86 -12.54 -1.69
C ALA A 438 1.59 -11.81 -3.02
N LEU A 439 0.37 -11.93 -3.56
CA LEU A 439 -0.06 -11.15 -4.74
C LEU A 439 0.04 -9.65 -4.50
N PHE A 440 -0.44 -9.17 -3.36
CA PHE A 440 -0.41 -7.77 -2.99
C PHE A 440 1.02 -7.21 -2.88
N LEU A 441 1.89 -7.90 -2.15
CA LEU A 441 3.28 -7.52 -1.98
C LEU A 441 4.05 -7.56 -3.30
N SER A 442 3.78 -8.57 -4.14
CA SER A 442 4.32 -8.63 -5.50
C SER A 442 3.84 -7.45 -6.33
N SER A 443 2.54 -7.10 -6.27
CA SER A 443 1.98 -5.97 -7.01
C SER A 443 2.59 -4.63 -6.60
N ILE A 444 2.76 -4.39 -5.31
CA ILE A 444 3.50 -3.22 -4.80
C ILE A 444 4.95 -3.24 -5.28
N GLY A 445 5.58 -4.41 -5.27
CA GLY A 445 6.91 -4.62 -5.83
C GLY A 445 7.02 -4.11 -7.26
N MET A 446 6.04 -4.40 -8.11
CA MET A 446 6.06 -3.97 -9.52
C MET A 446 6.10 -2.44 -9.68
N LEU A 447 5.55 -1.68 -8.73
CA LEU A 447 5.61 -0.21 -8.72
C LEU A 447 7.01 0.33 -8.39
N ILE A 448 7.89 -0.51 -7.83
CA ILE A 448 9.27 -0.12 -7.50
C ILE A 448 10.14 -0.24 -8.74
N HIS A 449 10.61 0.91 -9.24
CA HIS A 449 11.64 0.95 -10.27
C HIS A 449 13.02 0.59 -9.70
N VAL A 450 13.57 -0.54 -10.14
CA VAL A 450 14.91 -1.02 -9.72
C VAL A 450 15.99 0.05 -9.98
N GLN A 451 15.90 0.73 -11.12
CA GLN A 451 16.82 1.81 -11.49
C GLN A 451 16.77 3.00 -10.52
N PHE A 452 15.58 3.34 -10.01
CA PHE A 452 15.43 4.40 -9.01
C PHE A 452 16.12 3.99 -7.70
N LEU A 453 15.91 2.75 -7.26
CA LEU A 453 16.52 2.20 -6.05
C LEU A 453 18.06 2.21 -6.12
N TRP A 454 18.63 1.87 -7.28
CA TRP A 454 20.08 1.85 -7.48
C TRP A 454 20.68 3.25 -7.57
N SER A 455 20.01 4.16 -8.28
CA SER A 455 20.50 5.53 -8.47
C SER A 455 20.44 6.38 -7.19
N HIS A 456 19.47 6.11 -6.31
CA HIS A 456 19.23 6.87 -5.07
C HIS A 456 19.51 6.04 -3.81
N VAL A 457 20.38 5.02 -3.92
CA VAL A 457 20.70 4.12 -2.81
C VAL A 457 21.29 4.87 -1.62
N ASP A 458 22.02 5.94 -1.87
CA ASP A 458 22.61 6.85 -0.88
C ASP A 458 21.53 7.56 -0.06
N ILE A 459 20.53 8.15 -0.71
CA ILE A 459 19.40 8.83 -0.07
C ILE A 459 18.54 7.82 0.70
N LEU A 460 18.28 6.65 0.11
CA LEU A 460 17.51 5.58 0.74
C LEU A 460 18.21 5.03 1.98
N LEU A 461 19.52 4.80 1.89
CA LEU A 461 20.31 4.34 3.03
C LEU A 461 20.36 5.40 4.14
N ALA A 462 20.57 6.67 3.79
CA ALA A 462 20.51 7.78 4.73
C ALA A 462 19.12 7.88 5.41
N SER A 463 18.04 7.68 4.65
CA SER A 463 16.67 7.64 5.17
C SER A 463 16.46 6.48 6.14
N VAL A 464 16.91 5.27 5.81
CA VAL A 464 16.83 4.11 6.73
C VAL A 464 17.61 4.36 8.02
N ILE A 465 18.85 4.87 7.92
CA ILE A 465 19.65 5.20 9.11
C ILE A 465 18.93 6.25 9.96
N LEU A 466 18.40 7.30 9.33
CA LEU A 466 17.64 8.34 10.02
C LEU A 466 16.43 7.77 10.74
N VAL A 467 15.63 6.93 10.08
CA VAL A 467 14.46 6.26 10.68
C VAL A 467 14.89 5.41 11.88
N VAL A 468 15.93 4.60 11.72
CA VAL A 468 16.44 3.74 12.79
C VAL A 468 16.88 4.58 14.00
N VAL A 469 17.63 5.66 13.79
CA VAL A 469 18.12 6.53 14.86
C VAL A 469 16.96 7.25 15.56
N VAL A 470 16.06 7.87 14.80
CA VAL A 470 14.92 8.63 15.34
C VAL A 470 14.02 7.71 16.14
N LYS A 471 13.60 6.58 15.56
CA LYS A 471 12.68 5.64 16.20
C LYS A 471 13.31 4.99 17.43
N THR A 472 14.57 4.58 17.36
CA THR A 472 15.32 4.08 18.54
C THR A 472 15.36 5.14 19.64
N THR A 473 15.65 6.40 19.31
CA THR A 473 15.75 7.49 20.30
C THR A 473 14.41 7.79 20.96
N VAL A 474 13.34 7.89 20.17
CA VAL A 474 11.98 8.14 20.67
C VAL A 474 11.54 7.00 21.56
N THR A 475 11.62 5.76 21.08
CA THR A 475 11.17 4.58 21.83
C THR A 475 12.02 4.37 23.09
N ALA A 476 13.35 4.50 23.02
CA ALA A 476 14.21 4.39 24.20
C ALA A 476 13.91 5.49 25.23
N SER A 477 13.61 6.71 24.78
CA SER A 477 13.22 7.81 25.68
C SER A 477 11.90 7.54 26.40
N ILE A 478 10.93 6.96 25.69
CA ILE A 478 9.63 6.55 26.25
C ILE A 478 9.83 5.41 27.25
N THR A 479 10.51 4.32 26.88
CA THR A 479 10.74 3.19 27.79
C THR A 479 11.53 3.62 29.03
N LYS A 480 12.52 4.52 28.89
CA LYS A 480 13.23 5.11 30.03
C LYS A 480 12.32 5.99 30.90
N ALA A 481 11.38 6.72 30.30
CA ALA A 481 10.39 7.53 31.01
C ALA A 481 9.48 6.68 31.93
N PHE A 482 9.21 5.43 31.56
CA PHE A 482 8.48 4.46 32.36
C PHE A 482 9.32 3.77 33.46
N GLY A 483 10.58 4.17 33.64
CA GLY A 483 11.42 3.72 34.75
C GLY A 483 12.16 2.39 34.52
N TYR A 484 12.32 2.00 33.25
CA TYR A 484 13.19 0.88 32.86
C TYR A 484 14.66 1.30 32.76
N ASN A 485 15.55 0.32 32.88
CA ASN A 485 16.98 0.53 32.77
C ASN A 485 17.35 1.06 31.37
N ALA A 486 18.38 1.91 31.30
CA ALA A 486 18.82 2.48 30.02
C ALA A 486 19.23 1.39 29.01
N LYS A 487 19.81 0.27 29.48
CA LYS A 487 20.12 -0.90 28.66
C LYS A 487 18.87 -1.50 28.00
N THR A 488 17.83 -1.74 28.79
CA THR A 488 16.56 -2.29 28.29
C THR A 488 15.86 -1.31 27.35
N SER A 489 15.92 -0.01 27.63
CA SER A 489 15.28 1.00 26.78
C SER A 489 15.92 1.10 25.39
N VAL A 490 17.25 1.05 25.30
CA VAL A 490 17.95 1.05 24.01
C VAL A 490 17.68 -0.25 23.25
N ALA A 491 17.67 -1.40 23.93
CA ALA A 491 17.34 -2.68 23.29
C ALA A 491 15.92 -2.69 22.70
N VAL A 492 14.92 -2.23 23.46
CA VAL A 492 13.52 -2.09 22.97
C VAL A 492 13.46 -1.13 21.78
N GLY A 493 14.14 0.02 21.87
CA GLY A 493 14.18 0.99 20.78
C GLY A 493 14.77 0.43 19.49
N LEU A 494 15.85 -0.35 19.58
CA LEU A 494 16.55 -0.92 18.43
C LEU A 494 15.76 -2.08 17.80
N MET A 495 15.04 -2.87 18.62
CA MET A 495 14.13 -3.92 18.13
C MET A 495 12.92 -3.33 17.37
N LEU A 496 12.40 -2.18 17.82
CA LEU A 496 11.26 -1.51 17.19
C LEU A 496 11.65 -0.54 16.07
N ALA A 497 12.94 -0.36 15.79
CA ALA A 497 13.44 0.68 14.89
C ALA A 497 13.03 0.51 13.40
N GLN A 498 12.67 -0.71 13.00
CA GLN A 498 12.41 -1.07 11.61
C GLN A 498 10.96 -0.76 11.21
N ILE A 499 10.70 -0.54 9.92
CA ILE A 499 9.37 -0.24 9.36
C ILE A 499 8.60 -1.53 9.03
N GLY A 500 7.38 -1.67 9.53
CA GLY A 500 6.54 -2.86 9.33
C GLY A 500 6.03 -3.10 7.92
N GLU A 501 5.65 -4.34 7.59
CA GLU A 501 5.03 -4.71 6.31
C GLU A 501 3.68 -4.02 6.07
N PHE A 502 2.92 -3.77 7.14
CA PHE A 502 1.65 -3.03 7.06
C PHE A 502 1.83 -1.57 6.64
N ALA A 503 3.05 -1.03 6.74
CA ALA A 503 3.37 0.30 6.25
C ALA A 503 3.19 0.40 4.72
N PHE A 504 3.44 -0.69 3.97
CA PHE A 504 3.16 -0.73 2.52
C PHE A 504 1.69 -0.52 2.21
N VAL A 505 0.83 -1.15 3.00
CA VAL A 505 -0.63 -1.03 2.87
C VAL A 505 -1.09 0.39 3.18
N LEU A 506 -0.61 0.96 4.29
CA LEU A 506 -0.93 2.34 4.67
C LEU A 506 -0.45 3.35 3.62
N LEU A 507 0.74 3.13 3.06
CA LEU A 507 1.33 3.99 2.03
C LEU A 507 0.56 3.93 0.71
N SER A 508 0.21 2.73 0.24
CA SER A 508 -0.63 2.54 -0.95
C SER A 508 -1.98 3.28 -0.80
N ARG A 509 -2.64 3.14 0.35
CA ARG A 509 -3.92 3.83 0.59
C ARG A 509 -3.77 5.34 0.68
N ALA A 510 -2.70 5.85 1.28
CA ALA A 510 -2.46 7.28 1.38
C ALA A 510 -2.29 7.95 0.00
N THR A 511 -1.63 7.26 -0.94
CA THR A 511 -1.53 7.72 -2.33
C THR A 511 -2.88 7.70 -3.04
N ASN A 512 -3.71 6.68 -2.82
CA ASN A 512 -5.07 6.63 -3.38
C ASN A 512 -5.98 7.79 -2.90
N VAL A 513 -5.77 8.27 -1.68
CA VAL A 513 -6.48 9.44 -1.12
C VAL A 513 -5.78 10.77 -1.48
N HIS A 514 -4.74 10.74 -2.34
CA HIS A 514 -3.95 11.90 -2.75
C HIS A 514 -3.29 12.67 -1.58
N LEU A 515 -3.03 11.96 -0.47
CA LEU A 515 -2.34 12.53 0.69
C LEU A 515 -0.83 12.65 0.45
N ILE A 516 -0.26 11.78 -0.38
CA ILE A 516 1.17 11.76 -0.73
C ILE A 516 1.33 11.80 -2.24
N GLU A 517 2.21 12.70 -2.71
CA GLU A 517 2.60 12.82 -4.12
C GLU A 517 3.78 11.91 -4.50
N GLY A 518 3.90 11.58 -5.78
CA GLY A 518 4.69 10.45 -6.30
C GLY A 518 6.13 10.33 -5.80
N LYS A 519 6.91 11.42 -5.73
CA LYS A 519 8.32 11.35 -5.28
C LYS A 519 8.45 10.86 -3.84
N MET A 520 7.57 11.34 -2.96
CA MET A 520 7.55 10.94 -1.55
C MET A 520 7.06 9.50 -1.41
N TYR A 521 6.09 9.08 -2.23
CA TYR A 521 5.64 7.69 -2.30
C TYR A 521 6.81 6.74 -2.63
N LEU A 522 7.57 7.00 -3.70
CA LEU A 522 8.73 6.18 -4.07
C LEU A 522 9.81 6.16 -2.98
N LEU A 523 10.07 7.31 -2.33
CA LEU A 523 11.06 7.40 -1.25
C LEU A 523 10.65 6.56 -0.03
N LEU A 524 9.41 6.68 0.44
CA LEU A 524 8.91 5.93 1.60
C LEU A 524 8.79 4.44 1.30
N LEU A 525 8.38 4.09 0.08
CA LEU A 525 8.29 2.72 -0.41
C LEU A 525 9.68 2.06 -0.44
N GLY A 526 10.65 2.73 -1.06
CA GLY A 526 12.03 2.27 -1.11
C GLY A 526 12.69 2.18 0.28
N THR A 527 12.43 3.17 1.15
CA THR A 527 12.94 3.18 2.53
C THR A 527 12.40 1.98 3.31
N THR A 528 11.11 1.63 3.15
CA THR A 528 10.50 0.47 3.83
C THR A 528 11.05 -0.85 3.33
N ALA A 529 11.18 -1.00 2.01
CA ALA A 529 11.78 -2.18 1.41
C ALA A 529 13.23 -2.37 1.90
N LEU A 530 14.03 -1.30 1.88
CA LEU A 530 15.41 -1.35 2.35
C LEU A 530 15.50 -1.58 3.87
N SER A 531 14.60 -1.00 4.66
CA SER A 531 14.49 -1.25 6.11
C SER A 531 14.26 -2.74 6.41
N LEU A 532 13.31 -3.37 5.72
CA LEU A 532 13.03 -4.81 5.89
C LEU A 532 14.23 -5.69 5.53
N VAL A 533 14.91 -5.39 4.41
CA VAL A 533 16.12 -6.10 3.97
C VAL A 533 17.25 -5.95 4.98
N THR A 534 17.42 -4.75 5.56
CA THR A 534 18.51 -4.43 6.50
C THR A 534 18.21 -4.85 7.94
N THR A 535 16.97 -5.19 8.28
CA THR A 535 16.56 -5.56 9.65
C THR A 535 17.35 -6.72 10.26
N PRO A 536 17.57 -7.86 9.57
CA PRO A 536 18.36 -8.96 10.14
C PRO A 536 19.81 -8.54 10.48
N VAL A 537 20.37 -7.62 9.70
CA VAL A 537 21.70 -7.05 9.95
C VAL A 537 21.67 -6.15 11.18
N LEU A 538 20.65 -5.28 11.28
CA LEU A 538 20.44 -4.43 12.45
C LEU A 538 20.33 -5.26 13.74
N PHE A 539 19.63 -6.39 13.69
CA PHE A 539 19.47 -7.30 14.82
C PHE A 539 20.78 -7.97 15.26
N LYS A 540 21.63 -8.36 14.31
CA LYS A 540 22.99 -8.85 14.60
C LYS A 540 23.90 -7.77 15.19
N LEU A 541 23.63 -6.50 14.91
CA LEU A 541 24.39 -5.36 15.44
C LEU A 541 23.97 -4.97 16.87
N ILE A 542 22.79 -5.39 17.35
CA ILE A 542 22.29 -5.02 18.70
C ILE A 542 23.33 -5.30 19.80
N PRO A 543 23.96 -6.49 19.90
CA PRO A 543 24.94 -6.77 20.95
C PRO A 543 26.18 -5.87 20.87
N ALA A 544 26.63 -5.55 19.65
CA ALA A 544 27.77 -4.66 19.43
C ALA A 544 27.48 -3.22 19.87
N VAL A 545 26.28 -2.72 19.54
CA VAL A 545 25.81 -1.39 19.99
C VAL A 545 25.69 -1.34 21.51
N MET A 546 25.18 -2.40 22.12
CA MET A 546 25.07 -2.51 23.58
C MET A 546 26.44 -2.53 24.27
N HIS A 547 27.41 -3.25 23.72
CA HIS A 547 28.79 -3.30 24.21
C HIS A 547 29.49 -1.93 24.05
N LEU A 548 29.28 -1.26 22.92
CA LEU A 548 29.79 0.10 22.70
C LEU A 548 29.18 1.11 23.69
N GLY A 549 27.88 1.02 23.96
CA GLY A 549 27.21 1.88 24.94
C GLY A 549 27.69 1.65 26.38
N LEU A 550 28.04 0.40 26.73
CA LEU A 550 28.72 0.06 27.98
C LEU A 550 30.12 0.70 28.06
N LEU A 551 30.90 0.60 26.99
CA LEU A 551 32.25 1.15 26.89
C LEU A 551 32.25 2.69 26.93
N MET A 552 31.24 3.32 26.34
CA MET A 552 31.00 4.77 26.36
C MET A 552 30.36 5.27 27.66
N ARG A 553 30.19 4.41 28.69
CA ARG A 553 29.54 4.74 29.99
C ARG A 553 28.12 5.33 29.87
N TRP A 554 27.41 5.07 28.78
CA TRP A 554 26.01 5.49 28.62
C TRP A 554 25.08 4.78 29.61
N PHE A 555 25.52 3.66 30.15
CA PHE A 555 24.80 2.89 31.16
C PHE A 555 25.52 3.01 32.52
N PRO A 556 24.85 3.46 33.60
CA PRO A 556 25.42 3.34 34.93
C PRO A 556 25.63 1.85 35.27
N PRO A 557 26.65 1.49 36.06
CA PRO A 557 26.86 0.11 36.51
C PRO A 557 25.61 -0.37 37.27
N GLU A 558 25.15 -1.59 36.96
CA GLU A 558 23.96 -2.20 37.56
C GLU A 558 24.16 -2.36 39.08
N ASN A 559 23.37 -1.63 39.88
CA ASN A 559 23.12 -2.02 41.26
C ASN A 559 22.04 -3.12 41.23
N ASN A 560 22.42 -4.34 41.56
CA ASN A 560 21.56 -5.55 41.54
C ASN A 560 20.32 -5.50 42.44
N SER A 561 20.06 -4.41 43.18
CA SER A 561 18.98 -4.35 44.18
C SER A 561 17.60 -3.92 43.65
N GLN A 562 17.48 -3.38 42.43
CA GLN A 562 16.18 -2.86 41.92
C GLN A 562 15.36 -3.84 41.05
N ASN A 563 15.98 -4.93 40.56
CA ASN A 563 15.25 -5.92 39.76
C ASN A 563 14.53 -6.96 40.63
N GLU A 564 15.03 -7.27 41.83
CA GLU A 564 14.37 -8.20 42.76
C GLU A 564 13.09 -7.63 43.39
N GLU A 565 12.95 -6.31 43.50
CA GLU A 565 11.77 -5.69 44.11
C GLU A 565 10.61 -5.49 43.12
N LYS A 566 10.88 -5.43 41.81
CA LYS A 566 9.86 -5.24 40.76
C LYS A 566 9.29 -6.55 40.20
N LEU A 567 10.04 -7.65 40.26
CA LEU A 567 9.53 -8.99 39.93
C LEU A 567 8.28 -9.36 40.75
N PRO A 568 8.26 -9.22 42.10
CA PRO A 568 7.09 -9.59 42.89
C PRO A 568 5.90 -8.65 42.69
N MET A 569 6.11 -7.40 42.28
CA MET A 569 5.01 -6.46 41.98
C MET A 569 4.28 -6.81 40.67
N ILE A 570 5.01 -7.26 39.64
CA ILE A 570 4.40 -7.74 38.39
C ILE A 570 3.72 -9.10 38.62
N GLU A 571 4.34 -9.97 39.43
CA GLU A 571 3.77 -11.28 39.77
C GLU A 571 2.51 -11.15 40.66
N ALA A 572 2.48 -10.20 41.61
CA ALA A 572 1.32 -9.90 42.43
C ALA A 572 0.15 -9.31 41.61
N TYR A 573 0.44 -8.50 40.58
CA TYR A 573 -0.59 -7.99 39.68
C TYR A 573 -1.14 -9.08 38.75
N SER A 574 -0.29 -10.03 38.31
CA SER A 574 -0.71 -11.17 37.47
C SER A 574 -1.51 -12.25 38.21
N ARG A 575 -1.47 -12.31 39.55
CA ARG A 575 -2.28 -13.25 40.35
C ARG A 575 -3.64 -12.68 40.78
N GLN A 576 -3.91 -11.40 40.53
CA GLN A 576 -5.18 -10.73 40.88
C GLN A 576 -6.10 -10.46 39.67
N VAL A 577 -5.69 -10.87 38.46
CA VAL A 577 -6.47 -10.83 37.21
C VAL A 577 -6.58 -12.26 36.70
#